data_AF-A0A524ASY7-F1
#
_entry.id   AF-A0A524ASY7-F1
#
_cell.length_a   1.000
_cell.length_b   1.000
_cell.length_c   1.000
_cell.angle_alpha   90.00
_cell.angle_beta   90.00
_cell.angle_gamma   90.00
#
_symmetry.space_group_name_H-M   'P 1'
#
loop_
_entity.id
_entity.type
_entity.pdbx_description
1 polymer ?
#
loop_
_entity_poly.entity_id
_entity_poly.type
_entity_poly.pdbx_seq_one_letter_code
_entity_poly.pdbx_strand_id
1 'polypeptide(L)'
;MEGVVSWNVDQYALIGVTLCLFGFLGFRRGANRELRSMIGIGLAMLLASVLVPNLGTQINFLHKLGRFALAVTGSDPSSAWQETQLLPDLVQTPEDLQFVSLLVFLGIILLCYLWGQSRIAAPFSLSSRVLGALAGGINGFLVAYYVFPILLKSEAVIRVPGGEINAALGNSRTMALAAVFAVVVLIALGLKASRSPNPRE
;
A
#
# COMPACT_ATOMS: atom_id res chain seq x y z
N MET A 1 14.04 20.03 -20.42
CA MET A 1 13.74 18.66 -19.96
C MET A 1 14.15 18.60 -18.51
N GLU A 2 13.19 18.79 -17.61
CA GLU A 2 13.44 18.77 -16.18
C GLU A 2 13.87 17.36 -15.78
N GLY A 3 15.08 17.23 -15.23
CA GLY A 3 15.59 15.97 -14.74
C GLY A 3 14.71 15.50 -13.60
N VAL A 4 13.89 14.49 -13.84
CA VAL A 4 13.17 13.79 -12.79
C VAL A 4 14.23 13.18 -11.87
N VAL A 5 14.42 13.81 -10.69
CA VAL A 5 15.27 13.26 -9.63
C VAL A 5 14.53 12.05 -9.07
N SER A 6 14.87 10.87 -9.57
CA SER A 6 14.32 9.61 -9.05
C SER A 6 15.13 9.16 -7.85
N TRP A 7 14.55 9.29 -6.66
CA TRP A 7 15.09 8.72 -5.43
C TRP A 7 14.66 7.25 -5.36
N ASN A 8 15.61 6.32 -5.50
CA ASN A 8 15.33 4.90 -5.30
C ASN A 8 15.37 4.61 -3.79
N VAL A 9 14.21 4.69 -3.15
CA VAL A 9 14.09 4.27 -1.74
C VAL A 9 13.81 2.78 -1.71
N ASP A 10 14.71 2.02 -1.11
CA ASP A 10 14.54 0.58 -0.92
C ASP A 10 13.33 0.30 0.00
N GLN A 11 12.37 -0.47 -0.51
CA GLN A 11 11.18 -0.89 0.23
C GLN A 11 11.56 -1.62 1.53
N TYR A 12 12.62 -2.40 1.52
CA TYR A 12 13.11 -3.10 2.71
C TYR A 12 13.68 -2.13 3.75
N ALA A 13 14.28 -1.02 3.31
CA ALA A 13 14.75 0.03 4.22
C ALA A 13 13.58 0.73 4.91
N LEU A 14 12.49 1.05 4.19
CA LEU A 14 11.29 1.67 4.79
C LEU A 14 10.60 0.73 5.80
N ILE A 15 10.47 -0.55 5.45
CA ILE A 15 9.93 -1.57 6.37
C ILE A 15 10.84 -1.70 7.60
N GLY A 16 12.15 -1.77 7.40
CA GLY A 16 13.14 -1.84 8.47
C GLY A 16 13.09 -0.65 9.42
N VAL A 17 13.00 0.58 8.90
CA VAL A 17 12.84 1.80 9.72
C VAL A 17 11.55 1.74 10.52
N THR A 18 10.44 1.30 9.92
CA THR A 18 9.15 1.20 10.60
C THR A 18 9.17 0.17 11.72
N LEU A 19 9.75 -1.00 11.46
CA LEU A 19 9.98 -2.05 12.47
C LEU A 19 10.83 -1.54 13.63
N CYS A 20 11.93 -0.82 13.34
CA CYS A 20 12.80 -0.25 14.37
C CYS A 20 12.08 0.81 15.21
N LEU A 21 11.32 1.72 14.58
CA LEU A 21 10.56 2.76 15.29
C LEU A 21 9.51 2.15 16.21
N PHE A 22 8.68 1.26 15.69
CA PHE A 22 7.63 0.63 16.48
C PHE A 22 8.20 -0.36 17.51
N GLY A 23 9.29 -1.06 17.19
CA GLY A 23 10.01 -1.88 18.15
C GLY A 23 10.59 -1.06 19.30
N PHE A 24 11.15 0.11 19.02
CA PHE A 24 11.60 1.03 20.07
C PHE A 24 10.43 1.56 20.93
N LEU A 25 9.31 1.93 20.30
CA LEU A 25 8.09 2.31 21.03
C LEU A 25 7.60 1.17 21.93
N GLY A 26 7.55 -0.03 21.40
CA GLY A 26 7.17 -1.23 22.14
C GLY A 26 8.11 -1.55 23.28
N PHE A 27 9.43 -1.32 23.11
CA PHE A 27 10.40 -1.46 24.19
C PHE A 27 10.10 -0.53 25.37
N ARG A 28 9.72 0.71 25.09
CA ARG A 28 9.37 1.69 26.13
C ARG A 28 8.02 1.41 26.78
N ARG A 29 7.06 0.87 26.03
CA ARG A 29 5.68 0.66 26.49
C ARG A 29 5.43 -0.71 27.12
N GLY A 30 6.23 -1.72 26.78
CA GLY A 30 6.11 -3.08 27.28
C GLY A 30 5.03 -3.91 26.57
N ALA A 31 5.18 -5.22 26.66
CA ALA A 31 4.37 -6.19 25.91
C ALA A 31 2.86 -6.04 26.10
N ASN A 32 2.39 -5.84 27.34
CA ASN A 32 0.94 -5.79 27.62
C ASN A 32 0.23 -4.64 26.91
N ARG A 33 0.89 -3.49 26.77
CA ARG A 33 0.34 -2.34 26.03
C ARG A 33 0.33 -2.61 24.53
N GLU A 34 1.40 -3.18 24.01
CA GLU A 34 1.53 -3.50 22.57
C GLU A 34 0.55 -4.59 22.13
N LEU A 35 0.30 -5.62 22.96
CA LEU A 35 -0.69 -6.65 22.66
C LEU A 35 -2.12 -6.08 22.59
N ARG A 36 -2.48 -5.11 23.44
CA ARG A 36 -3.76 -4.39 23.27
C ARG A 36 -3.80 -3.53 22.02
N SER A 37 -2.70 -2.82 21.73
CA SER A 37 -2.59 -2.05 20.49
C SER A 37 -2.74 -2.95 19.26
N MET A 38 -2.25 -4.18 19.30
CA MET A 38 -2.40 -5.17 18.23
C MET A 38 -3.86 -5.52 17.94
N ILE A 39 -4.67 -5.72 18.99
CA ILE A 39 -6.13 -5.93 18.84
C ILE A 39 -6.77 -4.69 18.20
N GLY A 40 -6.37 -3.50 18.66
CA GLY A 40 -6.82 -2.23 18.08
C GLY A 40 -6.46 -2.09 16.61
N ILE A 41 -5.24 -2.48 16.21
CA ILE A 41 -4.79 -2.48 14.81
C ILE A 41 -5.61 -3.45 13.98
N GLY A 42 -5.83 -4.69 14.45
CA GLY A 42 -6.65 -5.67 13.75
C GLY A 42 -8.11 -5.21 13.56
N LEU A 43 -8.71 -4.65 14.60
CA LEU A 43 -10.05 -4.04 14.51
C LEU A 43 -10.07 -2.83 13.58
N ALA A 44 -9.05 -1.98 13.62
CA ALA A 44 -8.93 -0.83 12.73
C ALA A 44 -8.82 -1.29 11.27
N MET A 45 -8.00 -2.30 10.96
CA MET A 45 -7.89 -2.87 9.61
C MET A 45 -9.24 -3.39 9.13
N LEU A 46 -9.95 -4.15 9.97
CA LEU A 46 -11.24 -4.72 9.62
C LEU A 46 -12.30 -3.64 9.41
N LEU A 47 -12.43 -2.69 10.34
CA LEU A 47 -13.42 -1.63 10.24
C LEU A 47 -13.12 -0.69 9.07
N ALA A 48 -11.86 -0.30 8.88
CA ALA A 48 -11.49 0.56 7.77
C ALA A 48 -11.65 -0.12 6.40
N SER A 49 -11.41 -1.42 6.28
CA SER A 49 -11.57 -2.15 5.01
C SER A 49 -13.01 -2.53 4.68
N VAL A 50 -13.83 -2.87 5.68
CA VAL A 50 -15.20 -3.35 5.46
C VAL A 50 -16.23 -2.21 5.54
N LEU A 51 -16.07 -1.30 6.50
CA LEU A 51 -17.10 -0.31 6.79
C LEU A 51 -16.99 0.90 5.88
N VAL A 52 -15.78 1.47 5.73
CA VAL A 52 -15.58 2.76 5.05
C VAL A 52 -15.98 2.76 3.57
N PRO A 53 -15.72 1.71 2.76
CA PRO A 53 -16.16 1.68 1.36
C PRO A 53 -17.68 1.80 1.21
N ASN A 54 -18.44 1.39 2.22
CA ASN A 54 -19.90 1.44 2.24
C ASN A 54 -20.46 2.75 2.83
N LEU A 55 -19.60 3.63 3.35
CA LEU A 55 -19.98 4.85 4.04
C LEU A 55 -19.88 6.13 3.18
N GLY A 56 -19.50 6.03 1.90
CA GLY A 56 -19.28 7.19 1.04
C GLY A 56 -20.47 8.17 1.03
N THR A 57 -21.68 7.65 0.85
CA THR A 57 -22.91 8.45 0.86
C THR A 57 -23.16 9.14 2.21
N GLN A 58 -22.94 8.42 3.31
CA GLN A 58 -23.14 8.93 4.67
C GLN A 58 -22.10 10.00 5.01
N ILE A 59 -20.85 9.82 4.58
CA ILE A 59 -19.78 10.81 4.76
C ILE A 59 -20.11 12.10 4.01
N ASN A 60 -20.53 11.99 2.75
CA ASN A 60 -20.94 13.15 1.95
C ASN A 60 -22.14 13.87 2.54
N PHE A 61 -23.14 13.12 3.02
CA PHE A 61 -24.30 13.68 3.70
C PHE A 61 -23.90 14.42 4.99
N LEU A 62 -23.08 13.80 5.85
CA LEU A 62 -22.66 14.39 7.11
C LEU A 62 -21.79 15.64 6.89
N HIS A 63 -20.94 15.62 5.86
CA HIS A 63 -20.18 16.78 5.44
C HIS A 63 -21.08 17.94 4.98
N LYS A 64 -22.08 17.68 4.12
CA LYS A 64 -23.04 18.68 3.67
C LYS A 64 -23.88 19.22 4.83
N LEU A 65 -24.27 18.37 5.78
CA LEU A 65 -25.00 18.76 6.98
C LEU A 65 -24.16 19.66 7.90
N GLY A 66 -22.87 19.36 8.07
CA GLY A 66 -21.94 20.23 8.80
C GLY A 66 -21.75 21.59 8.14
N ARG A 67 -21.61 21.63 6.81
CA ARG A 67 -21.52 22.88 6.05
C ARG A 67 -22.80 23.70 6.15
N PHE A 68 -23.95 23.04 6.10
CA PHE A 68 -25.25 23.66 6.32
C PHE A 68 -25.38 24.28 7.71
N ALA A 69 -24.99 23.54 8.76
CA ALA A 69 -25.04 24.05 10.13
C ALA A 69 -24.23 25.34 10.31
N LEU A 70 -23.09 25.47 9.61
CA LEU A 70 -22.30 26.70 9.61
C LEU A 70 -22.97 27.82 8.79
N ALA A 71 -23.56 27.49 7.63
CA ALA A 71 -24.20 28.48 6.75
C ALA A 71 -25.46 29.10 7.36
N VAL A 72 -26.28 28.31 8.08
CA VAL A 72 -27.52 28.78 8.74
C VAL A 72 -27.28 29.89 9.76
N THR A 73 -26.07 30.01 10.32
CA THR A 73 -25.75 31.08 11.27
C THR A 73 -25.77 32.48 10.65
N GLY A 74 -25.68 32.61 9.33
CA GLY A 74 -25.58 33.88 8.62
C GLY A 74 -26.65 34.15 7.55
N SER A 75 -27.56 33.20 7.30
CA SER A 75 -28.53 33.28 6.19
C SER A 75 -29.80 32.47 6.48
N ASP A 76 -30.85 32.70 5.67
CA ASP A 76 -32.09 31.94 5.77
C ASP A 76 -31.85 30.42 5.58
N PRO A 77 -32.52 29.55 6.38
CA PRO A 77 -32.24 28.11 6.34
C PRO A 77 -32.54 27.44 4.99
N SER A 78 -33.55 27.92 4.26
CA SER A 78 -33.95 27.33 2.98
C SER A 78 -32.93 27.61 1.88
N SER A 79 -32.39 28.83 1.80
CA SER A 79 -31.36 29.20 0.83
C SER A 79 -30.01 28.56 1.18
N ALA A 80 -29.64 28.56 2.46
CA ALA A 80 -28.42 27.90 2.95
C ALA A 80 -28.38 26.41 2.57
N TRP A 81 -29.51 25.70 2.68
CA TRP A 81 -29.58 24.30 2.29
C TRP A 81 -29.41 24.09 0.78
N GLN A 82 -30.08 24.91 -0.04
CA GLN A 82 -29.97 24.83 -1.50
C GLN A 82 -28.53 25.07 -1.96
N GLU A 83 -27.86 26.07 -1.42
CA GLU A 83 -26.46 26.36 -1.74
C GLU A 83 -25.53 25.20 -1.34
N THR A 84 -25.76 24.58 -0.18
CA THR A 84 -24.94 23.44 0.25
C THR A 84 -25.14 22.16 -0.56
N GLN A 85 -26.31 21.97 -1.18
CA GLN A 85 -26.53 20.83 -2.07
C GLN A 85 -25.73 20.93 -3.38
N LEU A 86 -25.49 22.16 -3.84
CA LEU A 86 -24.69 22.45 -5.04
C LEU A 86 -23.18 22.26 -4.79
N LEU A 87 -22.74 22.18 -3.54
CA LEU A 87 -21.34 21.92 -3.22
C LEU A 87 -20.93 20.53 -3.70
N PRO A 88 -19.69 20.40 -4.22
CA PRO A 88 -19.15 19.11 -4.57
C PRO A 88 -19.10 18.20 -3.36
N ASP A 89 -19.35 16.91 -3.60
CA ASP A 89 -19.22 15.88 -2.59
C ASP A 89 -17.77 15.78 -2.09
N LEU A 90 -17.58 15.44 -0.82
CA LEU A 90 -16.24 15.32 -0.23
C LEU A 90 -15.50 14.10 -0.78
N VAL A 91 -16.24 13.01 -0.95
CA VAL A 91 -15.77 11.75 -1.49
C VAL A 91 -16.35 11.60 -2.89
N GLN A 92 -15.50 11.73 -3.90
CA GLN A 92 -15.89 11.66 -5.31
C GLN A 92 -15.27 10.45 -6.00
N THR A 93 -14.08 10.06 -5.55
CA THR A 93 -13.28 9.01 -6.18
C THR A 93 -13.03 7.83 -5.24
N PRO A 94 -12.69 6.65 -5.78
CA PRO A 94 -12.22 5.53 -4.96
C PRO A 94 -10.95 5.86 -4.16
N GLU A 95 -10.11 6.78 -4.66
CA GLU A 95 -8.90 7.22 -3.96
C GLU A 95 -9.24 8.03 -2.70
N ASP A 96 -10.27 8.89 -2.77
CA ASP A 96 -10.78 9.64 -1.60
C ASP A 96 -11.27 8.67 -0.51
N LEU A 97 -11.96 7.60 -0.90
CA LEU A 97 -12.39 6.55 0.04
C LEU A 97 -11.20 5.84 0.69
N GLN A 98 -10.14 5.54 -0.06
CA GLN A 98 -8.92 4.93 0.51
C GLN A 98 -8.26 5.87 1.52
N PHE A 99 -8.23 7.17 1.23
CA PHE A 99 -7.70 8.17 2.15
C PHE A 99 -8.55 8.27 3.42
N VAL A 100 -9.89 8.25 3.30
CA VAL A 100 -10.78 8.20 4.47
C VAL A 100 -10.56 6.92 5.28
N SER A 101 -10.40 5.76 4.63
CA SER A 101 -10.09 4.50 5.31
C SER A 101 -8.79 4.61 6.10
N LEU A 102 -7.76 5.23 5.53
CA LEU A 102 -6.51 5.50 6.22
C LEU A 102 -6.70 6.41 7.44
N LEU A 103 -7.48 7.49 7.33
CA LEU A 103 -7.77 8.38 8.45
C LEU A 103 -8.52 7.67 9.58
N VAL A 104 -9.53 6.86 9.24
CA VAL A 104 -10.29 6.05 10.20
C VAL A 104 -9.38 5.04 10.88
N PHE A 105 -8.54 4.34 10.11
CA PHE A 105 -7.54 3.40 10.62
C PHE A 105 -6.60 4.05 11.63
N LEU A 106 -5.99 5.19 11.26
CA LEU A 106 -5.07 5.93 12.14
C LEU A 106 -5.80 6.46 13.38
N GLY A 107 -7.02 6.95 13.24
CA GLY A 107 -7.86 7.42 14.35
C GLY A 107 -8.14 6.31 15.37
N ILE A 108 -8.56 5.13 14.91
CA ILE A 108 -8.81 3.98 15.79
C ILE A 108 -7.52 3.54 16.50
N ILE A 109 -6.40 3.44 15.76
CA ILE A 109 -5.11 3.07 16.35
C ILE A 109 -4.70 4.08 17.42
N LEU A 110 -4.84 5.38 17.16
CA LEU A 110 -4.51 6.43 18.11
C LEU A 110 -5.37 6.31 19.37
N LEU A 111 -6.68 6.09 19.23
CA LEU A 111 -7.58 5.88 20.37
C LEU A 111 -7.18 4.64 21.19
N CYS A 112 -6.91 3.51 20.53
CA CYS A 112 -6.44 2.29 21.20
C CYS A 112 -5.08 2.48 21.86
N TYR A 113 -4.19 3.27 21.24
CA TYR A 113 -2.88 3.61 21.77
C TYR A 113 -3.01 4.43 23.08
N LEU A 114 -3.82 5.49 23.06
CA LEU A 114 -4.06 6.36 24.23
C LEU A 114 -4.81 5.62 25.35
N TRP A 115 -5.77 4.76 24.99
CA TRP A 115 -6.45 3.89 25.94
C TRP A 115 -5.44 2.92 26.60
N GLY A 116 -4.62 2.23 25.82
CA GLY A 116 -3.60 1.32 26.33
C GLY A 116 -2.60 2.03 27.26
N GLN A 117 -2.24 3.27 26.93
CA GLN A 117 -1.32 4.09 27.72
C GLN A 117 -1.91 4.48 29.09
N SER A 118 -3.20 4.83 29.15
CA SER A 118 -3.87 5.29 30.37
C SER A 118 -4.27 4.17 31.34
N ARG A 119 -4.51 2.95 30.83
CA ARG A 119 -5.07 1.84 31.64
C ARG A 119 -4.07 0.77 32.09
N ILE A 120 -2.87 0.74 31.53
CA ILE A 120 -1.87 -0.31 31.84
C ILE A 120 -0.64 0.36 32.43
N ALA A 121 -0.08 -0.18 33.51
CA ALA A 121 1.17 0.31 34.11
C ALA A 121 2.37 0.18 33.15
N ALA A 122 3.42 0.96 33.38
CA ALA A 122 4.66 0.88 32.61
C ALA A 122 5.40 -0.45 32.88
N PRO A 123 6.24 -0.94 31.95
CA PRO A 123 6.93 -2.21 32.12
C PRO A 123 7.96 -2.14 33.26
N PHE A 124 7.86 -3.10 34.19
CA PHE A 124 8.73 -3.18 35.36
C PHE A 124 10.03 -3.97 35.10
N SER A 125 10.07 -4.87 34.11
CA SER A 125 11.23 -5.74 33.84
C SER A 125 11.82 -5.57 32.45
N LEU A 126 13.11 -5.85 32.30
CA LEU A 126 13.79 -5.85 31.00
C LEU A 126 13.18 -6.88 30.04
N SER A 127 12.81 -8.06 30.54
CA SER A 127 12.12 -9.09 29.74
C SER A 127 10.80 -8.59 29.16
N SER A 128 10.01 -7.83 29.94
CA SER A 128 8.77 -7.22 29.48
C SER A 128 9.01 -6.15 28.41
N ARG A 129 10.13 -5.42 28.50
CA ARG A 129 10.53 -4.43 27.48
C ARG A 129 10.99 -5.11 26.19
N VAL A 130 11.79 -6.17 26.26
CA VAL A 130 12.21 -6.93 25.07
C VAL A 130 11.00 -7.56 24.36
N LEU A 131 10.08 -8.18 25.11
CA LEU A 131 8.82 -8.67 24.56
C LEU A 131 7.96 -7.53 23.99
N GLY A 132 7.98 -6.38 24.64
CA GLY A 132 7.38 -5.15 24.11
C GLY A 132 7.98 -4.74 22.77
N ALA A 133 9.30 -4.84 22.62
CA ALA A 133 9.97 -4.50 21.36
C ALA A 133 9.56 -5.43 20.22
N LEU A 134 9.46 -6.73 20.48
CA LEU A 134 8.98 -7.70 19.50
C LEU A 134 7.52 -7.44 19.12
N ALA A 135 6.65 -7.24 20.10
CA ALA A 135 5.23 -6.93 19.86
C ALA A 135 5.07 -5.59 19.11
N GLY A 136 5.87 -4.59 19.46
CA GLY A 136 5.95 -3.32 18.75
C GLY A 136 6.39 -3.51 17.30
N GLY A 137 7.45 -4.28 17.05
CA GLY A 137 7.88 -4.61 15.68
C GLY A 137 6.75 -5.25 14.86
N ILE A 138 6.05 -6.23 15.42
CA ILE A 138 4.88 -6.86 14.76
C ILE A 138 3.79 -5.81 14.46
N ASN A 139 3.47 -4.95 15.43
CA ASN A 139 2.50 -3.87 15.23
C ASN A 139 2.94 -2.92 14.12
N GLY A 140 4.22 -2.54 14.07
CA GLY A 140 4.79 -1.70 13.02
C GLY A 140 4.72 -2.36 11.64
N PHE A 141 4.97 -3.67 11.56
CA PHE A 141 4.80 -4.44 10.33
C PHE A 141 3.34 -4.44 9.86
N LEU A 142 2.38 -4.70 10.76
CA LEU A 142 0.96 -4.68 10.42
C LEU A 142 0.50 -3.29 9.93
N VAL A 143 0.96 -2.23 10.60
CA VAL A 143 0.69 -0.84 10.18
C VAL A 143 1.30 -0.58 8.80
N ALA A 144 2.57 -0.92 8.58
CA ALA A 144 3.22 -0.75 7.28
C ALA A 144 2.47 -1.53 6.18
N TYR A 145 2.07 -2.76 6.46
CA TYR A 145 1.33 -3.62 5.53
C TYR A 145 0.01 -2.97 5.07
N TYR A 146 -0.70 -2.28 5.96
CA TYR A 146 -1.95 -1.59 5.61
C TYR A 146 -1.71 -0.24 4.95
N VAL A 147 -0.77 0.56 5.49
CA VAL A 147 -0.58 1.96 5.13
C VAL A 147 0.23 2.14 3.85
N PHE A 148 1.28 1.33 3.67
CA PHE A 148 2.20 1.53 2.54
C PHE A 148 1.54 1.34 1.18
N PRO A 149 0.67 0.34 0.94
CA PRO A 149 -0.03 0.23 -0.35
C PRO A 149 -0.94 1.42 -0.67
N ILE A 150 -1.44 2.12 0.36
CA ILE A 150 -2.31 3.30 0.20
C ILE A 150 -1.47 4.55 -0.10
N LEU A 151 -0.33 4.72 0.60
CA LEU A 151 0.52 5.91 0.46
C LEU A 151 1.54 5.82 -0.67
N LEU A 152 2.09 4.64 -0.90
CA LEU A 152 3.13 4.37 -1.88
C LEU A 152 2.46 3.65 -3.05
N LYS A 153 2.04 4.42 -4.07
CA LYS A 153 1.50 3.85 -5.30
C LYS A 153 2.60 3.01 -5.96
N SER A 154 2.43 1.69 -5.99
CA SER A 154 3.41 0.76 -6.54
C SER A 154 3.59 0.99 -8.04
N GLU A 155 4.76 1.47 -8.46
CA GLU A 155 5.12 1.57 -9.88
C GLU A 155 5.86 0.31 -10.33
N ALA A 156 5.35 -0.34 -11.38
CA ALA A 156 6.07 -1.44 -12.04
C ALA A 156 7.24 -0.87 -12.86
N VAL A 157 8.43 -0.83 -12.26
CA VAL A 157 9.65 -0.43 -12.98
C VAL A 157 10.19 -1.63 -13.77
N ILE A 158 9.82 -1.74 -15.04
CA ILE A 158 10.44 -2.70 -15.97
C ILE A 158 11.83 -2.17 -16.35
N ARG A 159 12.87 -2.68 -15.69
CA ARG A 159 14.25 -2.40 -16.09
C ARG A 159 14.61 -3.29 -17.27
N VAL A 160 14.61 -2.73 -18.48
CA VAL A 160 15.15 -3.40 -19.67
C VAL A 160 16.65 -3.10 -19.74
N PRO A 161 17.54 -4.11 -19.61
CA PRO A 161 18.99 -3.89 -19.64
C PRO A 161 19.47 -3.69 -21.08
N GLY A 162 19.14 -2.53 -21.68
CA GLY A 162 19.47 -2.22 -23.08
C GLY A 162 20.97 -2.31 -23.39
N GLY A 163 21.84 -1.99 -22.42
CA GLY A 163 23.29 -2.14 -22.57
C GLY A 163 23.75 -3.60 -22.69
N GLU A 164 23.16 -4.52 -21.92
CA GLU A 164 23.47 -5.95 -21.97
C GLU A 164 22.88 -6.61 -23.21
N ILE A 165 21.69 -6.18 -23.63
CA ILE A 165 21.05 -6.63 -24.88
C ILE A 165 21.90 -6.18 -26.08
N ASN A 166 22.33 -4.91 -26.14
CA ASN A 166 23.18 -4.42 -27.21
C ASN A 166 24.57 -5.07 -27.20
N ALA A 167 25.13 -5.36 -26.02
CA ALA A 167 26.39 -6.10 -25.90
C ALA A 167 26.25 -7.56 -26.35
N ALA A 168 25.12 -8.22 -26.06
CA ALA A 168 24.82 -9.56 -26.54
C ALA A 168 24.58 -9.60 -28.06
N LEU A 169 23.89 -8.59 -28.61
CA LEU A 169 23.65 -8.46 -30.05
C LEU A 169 24.91 -8.03 -30.83
N GLY A 170 25.80 -7.23 -30.23
CA GLY A 170 27.08 -6.84 -30.82
C GLY A 170 28.19 -7.89 -30.68
N ASN A 171 27.97 -8.94 -29.88
CA ASN A 171 28.93 -10.02 -29.71
C ASN A 171 28.88 -10.98 -30.91
N SER A 172 29.95 -10.98 -31.70
CA SER A 172 30.09 -11.82 -32.91
C SER A 172 29.90 -13.32 -32.63
N ARG A 173 30.27 -13.80 -31.44
CA ARG A 173 30.06 -15.19 -31.02
C ARG A 173 28.57 -15.51 -30.81
N THR A 174 27.84 -14.60 -30.16
CA THR A 174 26.39 -14.76 -29.94
C THR A 174 25.63 -14.70 -31.25
N MET A 175 25.99 -13.76 -32.14
CA MET A 175 25.40 -13.68 -33.48
C MET A 175 25.69 -14.94 -34.31
N ALA A 176 26.91 -15.47 -34.25
CA ALA A 176 27.26 -16.71 -34.96
C ALA A 176 26.45 -17.92 -34.44
N LEU A 177 26.31 -18.06 -33.12
CA LEU A 177 25.48 -19.11 -32.53
C LEU A 177 24.01 -18.97 -32.90
N ALA A 178 23.47 -17.75 -32.90
CA ALA A 178 22.10 -17.47 -33.33
C ALA A 178 21.89 -17.81 -34.81
N ALA A 179 22.86 -17.47 -35.68
CA ALA A 179 22.80 -17.80 -37.10
C ALA A 179 22.87 -19.31 -37.35
N VAL A 180 23.78 -20.03 -36.68
CA VAL A 180 23.87 -21.50 -36.76
C VAL A 180 22.58 -22.15 -36.27
N PHE A 181 22.03 -21.68 -35.15
CA PHE A 181 20.75 -22.17 -34.63
C PHE A 181 19.63 -21.95 -35.64
N ALA A 182 19.52 -20.76 -36.24
CA ALA A 182 18.54 -20.47 -37.27
C ALA A 182 18.67 -21.39 -38.49
N VAL A 183 19.90 -21.62 -38.98
CA VAL A 183 20.17 -22.55 -40.09
C VAL A 183 19.74 -23.98 -39.74
N VAL A 184 20.09 -24.47 -38.55
CA VAL A 184 19.70 -25.82 -38.08
C VAL A 184 18.18 -25.95 -38.01
N VAL A 185 17.49 -24.95 -37.47
CA VAL A 185 16.02 -24.93 -37.40
C VAL A 185 15.40 -24.92 -38.79
N LEU A 186 15.92 -24.10 -39.71
CA LEU A 186 15.45 -24.05 -41.10
C LEU A 186 15.66 -25.38 -41.83
N ILE A 187 16.81 -26.04 -41.63
CA ILE A 187 17.07 -27.38 -42.18
C ILE A 187 16.07 -28.39 -41.61
N ALA A 188 15.87 -28.40 -40.29
CA ALA A 188 14.93 -29.32 -39.63
C ALA A 188 13.49 -29.12 -40.12
N LEU A 189 13.04 -27.86 -40.24
CA LEU A 189 11.73 -27.51 -40.78
C LEU A 189 11.61 -27.88 -42.26
N GLY A 190 12.65 -27.64 -43.06
CA GLY A 190 12.70 -28.04 -44.47
C GLY A 190 12.61 -29.56 -44.65
N LEU A 191 13.36 -30.33 -43.86
CA LEU A 191 13.32 -31.79 -43.86
C LEU A 191 11.97 -32.34 -43.40
N LYS A 192 11.32 -31.68 -42.42
CA LYS A 192 9.97 -32.03 -42.00
C LYS A 192 8.95 -31.75 -43.12
N ALA A 193 9.06 -30.60 -43.78
CA ALA A 193 8.17 -30.21 -44.86
C ALA A 193 8.36 -31.07 -46.13
N SER A 194 9.58 -31.57 -46.38
CA SER A 194 9.90 -32.40 -47.55
C SER A 194 9.55 -33.89 -47.37
N ARG A 195 9.18 -34.33 -46.16
CA ARG A 195 8.64 -35.68 -45.96
C ARG A 195 7.22 -35.69 -46.52
N SER A 196 7.04 -36.28 -47.71
CA SER A 196 5.70 -36.61 -48.22
C SER A 196 4.94 -37.43 -47.17
N PRO A 197 3.64 -37.18 -46.97
CA PRO A 197 2.83 -38.02 -46.12
C PRO A 197 2.92 -39.46 -46.63
N ASN A 198 3.19 -40.40 -45.73
CA ASN A 198 3.27 -41.82 -46.07
C ASN A 198 1.91 -42.21 -46.68
N PRO A 199 1.82 -42.73 -47.93
CA PRO A 199 0.52 -42.97 -48.58
C PRO A 199 -0.25 -44.18 -48.01
N ARG A 200 0.02 -44.58 -46.77
CA ARG A 200 -0.55 -45.76 -46.13
C ARG A 200 -0.70 -45.55 -44.62
N GLU A 201 -1.66 -44.69 -44.25
CA GLU A 201 -2.60 -44.88 -43.12
C GLU A 201 -3.92 -44.22 -43.50
#